data_AF-A0A832E8G6-F1
#
_entry.id   AF-A0A832E8G6-F1
#
_cell.length_a   1.000
_cell.length_b   1.000
_cell.length_c   1.000
_cell.angle_alpha   90.00
_cell.angle_beta   90.00
_cell.angle_gamma   90.00
#
_symmetry.space_group_name_H-M   'P 1'
#
loop_
_entity.id
_entity.type
_entity.pdbx_description
1 polymer ?
#
loop_
_entity_poly.entity_id
_entity_poly.type
_entity_poly.pdbx_seq_one_letter_code
_entity_poly.pdbx_strand_id
1 'polypeptide(L)'
;MGSKAMGTHSEDYSKRRTKTMSMIEGLLKERQHMWSLYCQFALKDETSEELSSEPEVRSFCQVLIEYLSIGHFGIYQRIAEGNERRESVLKVAQEVYPKLIELTNHAVAFNDKYANLRNEAMKKELSTDLSALGETLATRIELEDQLIESLMK
;
A
#
# COMPACT_ATOMS: atom_id res chain seq x y z
N MET A 1 -0.53 -33.80 -41.02
CA MET A 1 -0.89 -32.39 -40.69
C MET A 1 -1.96 -32.42 -39.60
N GLY A 2 -1.79 -31.63 -38.53
CA GLY A 2 -2.62 -31.63 -37.32
C GLY A 2 -2.16 -32.66 -36.29
N SER A 3 -1.89 -32.37 -35.02
CA SER A 3 -2.38 -31.27 -34.17
C SER A 3 -1.30 -30.84 -33.18
N LYS A 4 -0.94 -29.56 -33.20
CA LYS A 4 -0.08 -28.90 -32.22
C LYS A 4 -0.97 -27.93 -31.44
N ALA A 5 -1.62 -28.41 -30.39
CA ALA A 5 -2.45 -27.59 -29.51
C ALA A 5 -2.50 -28.19 -28.10
N MET A 6 -1.36 -28.25 -27.41
CA MET A 6 -1.29 -28.57 -25.98
C MET A 6 -0.36 -27.62 -25.20
N GLY A 7 0.28 -26.64 -25.87
CA GLY A 7 1.34 -25.82 -25.29
C GLY A 7 0.95 -24.43 -24.76
N THR A 8 -0.29 -23.96 -24.96
CA THR A 8 -0.62 -22.52 -24.80
C THR A 8 -1.17 -22.13 -23.42
N HIS A 9 -1.80 -23.05 -22.68
CA HIS A 9 -2.41 -22.74 -21.38
C HIS A 9 -1.43 -22.76 -20.19
N SER A 10 -0.42 -23.63 -20.23
CA SER A 10 0.58 -23.75 -19.15
C SER A 10 1.52 -22.53 -19.10
N GLU A 11 1.97 -22.04 -20.26
CA GLU A 11 2.84 -20.86 -20.35
C GLU A 11 2.13 -19.56 -19.92
N ASP A 12 0.85 -19.40 -20.27
CA ASP A 12 0.04 -18.24 -19.88
C ASP A 12 -0.26 -18.22 -18.37
N TYR A 13 -0.45 -19.39 -17.76
CA TYR A 13 -0.59 -19.50 -16.31
C TYR A 13 0.71 -19.16 -15.57
N SER A 14 1.85 -19.69 -16.02
CA SER A 14 3.16 -19.40 -15.44
C SER A 14 3.50 -17.90 -15.52
N LYS A 15 3.31 -17.27 -16.68
CA LYS A 15 3.56 -15.83 -16.87
C LYS A 15 2.69 -14.95 -15.96
N ARG A 16 1.39 -15.28 -15.82
CA ARG A 16 0.49 -14.54 -14.92
C ARG A 16 0.91 -14.66 -13.46
N ARG A 17 1.31 -15.86 -13.02
CA ARG A 17 1.79 -16.10 -11.66
C ARG A 17 3.09 -15.32 -11.39
N THR A 18 4.04 -15.33 -12.31
CA THR A 18 5.28 -14.53 -12.19
C THR A 18 4.98 -13.04 -12.10
N LYS A 19 4.04 -12.52 -12.92
CA LYS A 19 3.63 -11.12 -12.86
C LYS A 19 3.01 -10.76 -11.50
N THR A 20 2.10 -11.59 -10.99
CA THR A 20 1.48 -11.37 -9.67
C THR A 20 2.54 -11.39 -8.56
N MET A 21 3.49 -12.31 -8.60
CA MET A 21 4.57 -12.34 -7.60
C MET A 21 5.44 -11.08 -7.63
N SER A 22 5.82 -10.60 -8.82
CA SER A 22 6.58 -9.35 -8.94
C SER A 22 5.81 -8.13 -8.38
N MET A 23 4.48 -8.09 -8.56
CA MET A 23 3.64 -7.05 -7.96
C MET A 23 3.59 -7.14 -6.44
N ILE A 24 3.49 -8.36 -5.89
CA ILE A 24 3.52 -8.61 -4.44
C ILE A 24 4.86 -8.21 -3.86
N GLU A 25 5.97 -8.61 -4.48
CA GLU A 25 7.32 -8.23 -4.06
C GLU A 25 7.51 -6.71 -4.05
N GLY A 26 7.04 -6.01 -5.09
CA GLY A 26 7.07 -4.55 -5.15
C GLY A 26 6.26 -3.89 -4.03
N LEU A 27 5.04 -4.38 -3.77
CA LEU A 27 4.19 -3.88 -2.69
C LEU A 27 4.83 -4.08 -1.31
N LEU A 28 5.36 -5.28 -1.04
CA LEU A 28 5.99 -5.60 0.24
C LEU A 28 7.26 -4.77 0.46
N LYS A 29 8.06 -4.57 -0.58
CA LYS A 29 9.27 -3.73 -0.52
C LYS A 29 8.93 -2.29 -0.15
N GLU A 30 7.98 -1.67 -0.86
CA GLU A 30 7.64 -0.28 -0.56
C GLU A 30 6.86 -0.13 0.74
N ARG A 31 6.07 -1.14 1.15
CA ARG A 31 5.49 -1.19 2.49
C ARG A 31 6.57 -1.15 3.56
N GLN A 32 7.61 -1.98 3.44
CA GLN A 32 8.70 -2.02 4.41
C GLN A 32 9.41 -0.66 4.49
N HIS A 33 9.67 -0.03 3.34
CA HIS A 33 10.29 1.29 3.28
C HIS A 33 9.43 2.35 3.97
N MET A 34 8.14 2.42 3.61
CA MET A 34 7.16 3.32 4.22
C MET A 34 7.06 3.13 5.74
N TRP A 35 6.90 1.87 6.19
CA TRP A 35 6.75 1.56 7.61
C TRP A 35 8.01 1.88 8.41
N SER A 36 9.18 1.63 7.84
CA SER A 36 10.46 1.96 8.47
C SER A 36 10.61 3.46 8.69
N LEU A 37 10.19 4.27 7.70
CA LEU A 37 10.15 5.72 7.88
C LEU A 37 9.13 6.10 8.94
N TYR A 38 7.88 5.62 8.86
CA TYR A 38 6.84 5.89 9.86
C TYR A 38 7.35 5.67 11.30
N CYS A 39 7.96 4.52 11.59
CA CYS A 39 8.51 4.23 12.92
C CYS A 39 9.60 5.24 13.34
N GLN A 40 10.45 5.70 12.42
CA GLN A 40 11.44 6.73 12.72
C GLN A 40 10.79 8.07 13.12
N PHE A 41 9.69 8.45 12.48
CA PHE A 41 8.93 9.66 12.85
C PHE A 41 8.24 9.50 14.20
N ALA A 42 7.54 8.39 14.41
CA ALA A 42 6.83 8.12 15.66
C ALA A 42 7.80 8.11 16.85
N LEU A 43 8.97 7.47 16.72
CA LEU A 43 9.97 7.44 17.79
C LEU A 43 10.58 8.82 18.09
N LYS A 44 10.82 9.65 17.07
CA LYS A 44 11.31 11.03 17.28
C LYS A 44 10.29 11.87 18.05
N ASP A 45 9.01 11.71 17.74
CA ASP A 45 7.93 12.42 18.41
C ASP A 45 7.76 11.99 19.87
N GLU A 46 8.00 10.70 20.18
CA GLU A 46 7.96 10.17 21.55
C GLU A 46 9.19 10.54 22.40
N THR A 47 10.37 10.73 21.78
CA THR A 47 11.65 10.79 22.51
C THR A 47 12.32 12.17 22.56
N SER A 48 11.86 13.17 21.80
CA SER A 48 12.59 14.44 21.68
C SER A 48 11.71 15.69 21.66
N GLU A 49 12.23 16.75 22.30
CA GLU A 49 11.74 18.14 22.25
C GLU A 49 11.89 18.78 20.84
N GLU A 50 12.38 18.03 19.84
CA GLU A 50 12.60 18.49 18.46
C GLU A 50 11.57 17.88 17.50
N LEU A 51 10.68 18.74 17.01
CA LEU A 51 9.68 18.42 15.99
C LEU A 51 10.37 18.00 14.68
N SER A 52 9.76 17.05 13.96
CA SER A 52 10.23 16.61 12.65
C SER A 52 10.44 17.81 11.70
N SER A 53 11.56 17.82 10.98
CA SER A 53 11.88 18.90 10.05
C SER A 53 11.00 18.83 8.79
N GLU A 54 10.78 19.97 8.13
CA GLU A 54 10.00 20.01 6.88
C GLU A 54 10.52 19.04 5.80
N PRO A 55 11.84 18.92 5.54
CA PRO A 55 12.36 17.97 4.54
C PRO A 55 12.05 16.52 4.88
N GLU A 56 12.10 16.16 6.16
CA GLU A 56 11.75 14.82 6.62
C GLU A 56 10.27 14.55 6.35
N VAL A 57 9.37 15.42 6.83
CA VAL A 57 7.91 15.25 6.63
C VAL A 57 7.56 15.13 5.14
N ARG A 58 8.20 15.96 4.30
CA ARG A 58 8.04 15.91 2.84
C ARG A 58 8.50 14.57 2.25
N SER A 59 9.65 14.06 2.69
CA SER A 59 10.17 12.76 2.25
C SER A 59 9.24 11.62 2.64
N PHE A 60 8.68 11.65 3.86
CA PHE A 60 7.70 10.65 4.28
C PHE A 60 6.41 10.71 3.44
N CYS A 61 5.90 11.91 3.17
CA CYS A 61 4.73 12.12 2.31
C CYS A 61 4.94 11.52 0.90
N GLN A 62 6.13 11.71 0.31
CA GLN A 62 6.47 11.11 -0.99
C GLN A 62 6.42 9.57 -0.95
N VAL A 63 7.07 8.95 0.04
CA VAL A 63 7.08 7.49 0.18
C VAL A 63 5.68 6.94 0.48
N LEU A 64 4.87 7.66 1.25
CA LEU A 64 3.48 7.29 1.51
C LEU A 64 2.69 7.22 0.19
N ILE A 65 2.74 8.26 -0.64
CA ILE A 65 2.04 8.28 -1.93
C ILE A 65 2.55 7.18 -2.88
N GLU A 66 3.86 6.92 -2.90
CA GLU A 66 4.44 5.83 -3.69
C GLU A 66 3.89 4.46 -3.27
N TYR A 67 3.88 4.19 -1.96
CA TYR A 67 3.30 2.95 -1.40
C TYR A 67 1.80 2.82 -1.69
N LEU A 68 1.02 3.90 -1.55
CA LEU A 68 -0.40 3.89 -1.90
C LEU A 68 -0.59 3.56 -3.38
N SER A 69 0.20 4.19 -4.24
CA SER A 69 0.12 4.06 -5.71
C SER A 69 0.45 2.66 -6.20
N ILE A 70 1.45 1.98 -5.61
CA ILE A 70 1.82 0.61 -5.98
C ILE A 70 0.70 -0.38 -5.68
N GLY A 71 -0.02 -0.19 -4.57
CA GLY A 71 -1.21 -0.99 -4.29
C GLY A 71 -2.28 -0.79 -5.36
N HIS A 72 -2.64 0.48 -5.62
CA HIS A 72 -3.70 0.86 -6.56
C HIS A 72 -3.42 0.42 -8.00
N PHE A 73 -2.29 0.82 -8.56
CA PHE A 73 -1.93 0.51 -9.95
C PHE A 73 -1.32 -0.88 -10.15
N GLY A 74 -1.11 -1.63 -9.05
CA GLY A 74 -0.59 -2.98 -9.08
C GLY A 74 -1.70 -4.02 -8.92
N ILE A 75 -1.74 -4.62 -7.72
CA ILE A 75 -2.57 -5.80 -7.44
C ILE A 75 -4.05 -5.46 -7.51
N TYR A 76 -4.46 -4.29 -7.00
CA TYR A 76 -5.89 -3.92 -6.93
C TYR A 76 -6.48 -3.73 -8.32
N GLN A 77 -5.82 -2.92 -9.16
CA GLN A 77 -6.22 -2.72 -10.55
C GLN A 77 -6.26 -4.03 -11.32
N ARG A 78 -5.25 -4.90 -11.19
CA ARG A 78 -5.24 -6.20 -11.89
C ARG A 78 -6.49 -7.03 -11.60
N ILE A 79 -6.92 -7.10 -10.34
CA ILE A 79 -8.10 -7.87 -9.94
C ILE A 79 -9.37 -7.17 -10.45
N ALA A 80 -9.47 -5.85 -10.32
CA ALA A 80 -10.61 -5.06 -10.78
C ALA A 80 -10.82 -5.14 -12.30
N GLU A 81 -9.75 -5.25 -13.09
CA GLU A 81 -9.79 -5.40 -14.55
C GLU A 81 -10.22 -6.81 -15.02
N GLY A 82 -10.57 -7.72 -14.11
CA GLY A 82 -11.02 -9.07 -14.45
C GLY A 82 -9.90 -10.02 -14.88
N ASN A 83 -8.63 -9.66 -14.61
CA ASN A 83 -7.48 -10.54 -14.86
C ASN A 83 -7.31 -11.64 -13.79
N GLU A 84 -8.17 -11.64 -12.78
CA GLU A 84 -8.29 -12.67 -11.76
C GLU A 84 -9.59 -13.46 -11.92
N ARG A 85 -9.52 -14.80 -11.82
CA ARG A 85 -10.66 -15.70 -12.05
C ARG A 85 -10.98 -16.57 -10.85
N ARG A 86 -10.08 -16.65 -9.86
CA ARG A 86 -10.29 -17.46 -8.66
C ARG A 86 -11.36 -16.80 -7.78
N GLU A 87 -12.51 -17.46 -7.63
CA GLU A 87 -13.63 -16.96 -6.83
C GLU A 87 -13.24 -16.65 -5.39
N SER A 88 -12.34 -17.45 -4.80
CA SER A 88 -11.81 -17.22 -3.45
C SER A 88 -11.09 -15.86 -3.34
N VAL A 89 -10.31 -15.48 -4.34
CA VAL A 89 -9.62 -14.19 -4.39
C VAL A 89 -10.61 -13.05 -4.60
N LEU A 90 -11.55 -13.22 -5.53
CA LEU A 90 -12.56 -12.21 -5.83
C LEU A 90 -13.45 -11.91 -4.62
N LYS A 91 -13.80 -12.92 -3.84
CA LYS A 91 -14.59 -12.75 -2.62
C LYS A 91 -13.83 -11.94 -1.57
N VAL A 92 -12.56 -12.27 -1.32
CA VAL A 92 -11.71 -11.48 -0.40
C VAL A 92 -11.59 -10.04 -0.91
N ALA A 93 -11.33 -9.85 -2.21
CA ALA A 93 -11.23 -8.54 -2.83
C ALA A 93 -12.49 -7.67 -2.62
N GLN A 94 -13.68 -8.25 -2.77
CA GLN A 94 -14.95 -7.57 -2.53
C GLN A 94 -15.12 -7.10 -1.08
N GLU A 95 -14.60 -7.86 -0.11
CA GLU A 95 -14.67 -7.52 1.31
C GLU A 95 -13.64 -6.44 1.69
N VAL A 96 -12.44 -6.47 1.12
CA VAL A 96 -11.34 -5.55 1.49
C VAL A 96 -11.38 -4.22 0.75
N TYR A 97 -11.84 -4.17 -0.51
CA TYR A 97 -11.73 -2.95 -1.33
C TYR A 97 -12.43 -1.71 -0.79
N PRO A 98 -13.68 -1.79 -0.30
CA PRO A 98 -14.35 -0.61 0.25
C PRO A 98 -13.52 0.03 1.39
N LYS A 99 -12.94 -0.81 2.26
CA LYS A 99 -12.09 -0.37 3.37
C LYS A 99 -10.76 0.18 2.88
N LEU A 100 -10.12 -0.47 1.90
CA LEU A 100 -8.86 0.01 1.32
C LEU A 100 -9.02 1.40 0.67
N ILE A 101 -10.16 1.69 0.05
CA ILE A 101 -10.47 3.01 -0.50
C ILE A 101 -10.58 4.05 0.63
N GLU A 102 -11.33 3.74 1.69
CA GLU A 102 -11.47 4.62 2.86
C GLU A 102 -10.11 4.95 3.50
N LEU A 103 -9.30 3.92 3.78
CA LEU A 103 -7.96 4.09 4.37
C LEU A 103 -7.00 4.84 3.45
N THR A 104 -7.11 4.64 2.13
CA THR A 104 -6.35 5.44 1.15
C THR A 104 -6.74 6.91 1.26
N ASN A 105 -8.03 7.24 1.36
CA ASN A 105 -8.47 8.63 1.47
C ASN A 105 -7.95 9.30 2.73
N HIS A 106 -7.92 8.60 3.88
CA HIS A 106 -7.32 9.12 5.10
C HIS A 106 -5.82 9.39 4.93
N ALA A 107 -5.08 8.46 4.32
CA ALA A 107 -3.65 8.63 4.07
C ALA A 107 -3.34 9.76 3.07
N VAL A 108 -4.17 9.94 2.04
CA VAL A 108 -4.08 11.06 1.09
C VAL A 108 -4.38 12.39 1.79
N ALA A 109 -5.40 12.44 2.65
CA ALA A 109 -5.71 13.64 3.42
C ALA A 109 -4.55 14.06 4.34
N PHE A 110 -3.88 13.08 4.98
CA PHE A 110 -2.65 13.34 5.73
C PHE A 110 -1.56 13.93 4.82
N ASN A 111 -1.30 13.30 3.68
CA ASN A 111 -0.32 13.79 2.71
C ASN A 111 -0.63 15.23 2.26
N ASP A 112 -1.88 15.52 1.91
CA ASP A 112 -2.29 16.84 1.43
C ASP A 112 -2.11 17.93 2.51
N LYS A 113 -2.34 17.57 3.77
CA LYS A 113 -2.10 18.45 4.91
C LYS A 113 -0.61 18.73 5.11
N TYR A 114 0.26 17.73 4.99
CA TYR A 114 1.65 17.83 5.46
C TYR A 114 2.73 17.92 4.37
N ALA A 115 2.42 17.60 3.11
CA ALA A 115 3.39 17.63 2.00
C ALA A 115 4.01 19.02 1.78
N ASN A 116 3.32 20.07 2.21
CA ASN A 116 3.85 21.43 2.30
C ASN A 116 3.67 21.95 3.72
N LEU A 117 4.52 21.49 4.64
CA LEU A 117 4.56 21.97 6.02
C LEU A 117 4.91 23.48 6.03
N ARG A 118 4.00 24.33 6.52
CA ARG A 118 4.10 25.79 6.36
C ARG A 118 4.37 26.56 7.64
N ASN A 119 4.02 25.99 8.81
CA ASN A 119 4.11 26.71 10.08
C ASN A 119 4.22 25.76 11.28
N GLU A 120 4.61 26.34 12.41
CA GLU A 120 4.78 25.61 13.69
C GLU A 120 3.48 25.09 14.28
N ALA A 121 2.31 25.66 13.92
CA ALA A 121 1.03 25.14 14.40
C ALA A 121 0.72 23.77 13.78
N MET A 122 1.01 23.58 12.49
CA MET A 122 0.87 22.28 11.83
C MET A 122 1.78 21.23 12.45
N LYS A 123 3.00 21.60 12.89
CA LYS A 123 3.90 20.67 13.57
C LYS A 123 3.35 20.18 14.92
N LYS A 124 2.56 21.00 15.62
CA LYS A 124 1.91 20.59 16.89
C LYS A 124 0.80 19.57 16.66
N GLU A 125 0.12 19.64 15.52
CA GLU A 125 -0.94 18.70 15.13
C GLU A 125 -0.36 17.40 14.53
N LEU A 126 0.87 17.46 14.00
CA LEU A 126 1.53 16.36 13.30
C LEU A 126 1.61 15.09 14.14
N SER A 127 1.91 15.20 15.43
CA SER A 127 1.97 14.06 16.37
C SER A 127 0.66 13.27 16.43
N THR A 128 -0.45 13.99 16.63
CA THR A 128 -1.80 13.39 16.71
C THR A 128 -2.19 12.77 15.38
N ASP A 129 -1.94 13.47 14.27
CA ASP A 129 -2.28 12.97 12.94
C ASP A 129 -1.39 11.81 12.50
N LEU A 130 -0.12 11.76 12.93
CA LEU A 130 0.78 10.63 12.72
C LEU A 130 0.27 9.39 13.44
N SER A 131 -0.22 9.53 14.67
CA SER A 131 -0.81 8.41 15.42
C SER A 131 -2.04 7.85 14.68
N ALA A 132 -2.94 8.71 14.23
CA ALA A 132 -4.12 8.30 13.43
C ALA A 132 -3.73 7.66 12.09
N LEU A 133 -2.68 8.19 11.44
CA LEU A 133 -2.12 7.59 10.23
C LEU A 133 -1.54 6.20 10.51
N GLY A 134 -0.86 6.01 11.64
CA GLY A 134 -0.32 4.71 12.05
C GLY A 134 -1.40 3.62 12.14
N GLU A 135 -2.51 3.92 12.80
CA GLU A 135 -3.67 3.01 12.89
C GLU A 135 -4.27 2.71 11.51
N THR A 136 -4.38 3.75 10.67
CA THR A 136 -4.84 3.63 9.27
C THR A 136 -3.93 2.69 8.48
N LEU A 137 -2.61 2.85 8.60
CA LEU A 137 -1.62 2.04 7.91
C LEU A 137 -1.60 0.59 8.42
N ALA A 138 -1.68 0.37 9.74
CA ALA A 138 -1.74 -0.96 10.33
C ALA A 138 -2.97 -1.73 9.80
N THR A 139 -4.15 -1.11 9.84
CA THR A 139 -5.38 -1.70 9.30
C THR A 139 -5.25 -1.99 7.80
N ARG A 140 -4.63 -1.07 7.03
CA ARG A 140 -4.40 -1.26 5.60
C ARG A 140 -3.52 -2.47 5.33
N ILE A 141 -2.44 -2.63 6.09
CA ILE A 141 -1.49 -3.74 5.97
C ILE A 141 -2.20 -5.08 6.23
N GLU A 142 -3.05 -5.16 7.25
CA GLU A 142 -3.81 -6.38 7.55
C GLU A 142 -4.76 -6.78 6.40
N LEU A 143 -5.43 -5.81 5.78
CA LEU A 143 -6.30 -6.05 4.62
C LEU A 143 -5.49 -6.47 3.38
N GLU A 144 -4.33 -5.85 3.18
CA GLU A 144 -3.40 -6.25 2.13
C GLU A 144 -2.90 -7.67 2.32
N ASP A 145 -2.58 -8.08 3.54
CA ASP A 145 -2.10 -9.42 3.85
C ASP A 145 -3.17 -10.46 3.56
N GLN A 146 -4.43 -10.21 3.92
CA GLN A 146 -5.56 -11.08 3.53
C GLN A 146 -5.66 -11.25 2.02
N LEU A 147 -5.49 -10.16 1.27
CA LEU A 147 -5.52 -10.21 -0.19
C LEU A 147 -4.32 -10.98 -0.77
N ILE A 148 -3.11 -10.71 -0.29
CA ILE A 148 -1.88 -11.38 -0.72
C ILE A 148 -1.96 -12.88 -0.42
N GLU A 149 -2.39 -13.27 0.77
CA GLU A 149 -2.59 -14.67 1.13
C GLU A 149 -3.57 -15.37 0.19
N SER A 150 -4.68 -14.71 -0.17
CA SER A 150 -5.64 -15.27 -1.13
C SER A 150 -5.01 -15.48 -2.51
N LEU A 151 -4.12 -14.60 -2.95
CA LEU A 151 -3.43 -14.67 -4.23
C LEU A 151 -2.34 -15.75 -4.27
N MET A 152 -1.78 -16.10 -3.11
CA MET A 152 -0.71 -17.09 -2.98
C MET A 152 -1.22 -18.52 -2.81
N LYS A 153 -2.48 -18.70 -2.42
CA LYS A 153 -3.20 -19.98 -2.42
C LYS A 153 -3.48 -20.46 -3.84
#